data_AF-A0A1Y3XPT5-F1
#
_entry.id   AF-A0A1Y3XPT5-F1
#
_cell.length_a   1.000
_cell.length_b   1.000
_cell.length_c   1.000
_cell.angle_alpha   90.00
_cell.angle_beta   90.00
_cell.angle_gamma   90.00
#
_symmetry.space_group_name_H-M   'P 1'
#
loop_
_entity.id
_entity.type
_entity.pdbx_description
1 polymer ?
#
loop_
_entity_poly.entity_id
_entity_poly.type
_entity_poly.pdbx_seq_one_letter_code
_entity_poly.pdbx_strand_id
1 'polypeptide(L)'
;MKVGIIRCMQTEDYCPGIADFKAIREHTGSFQGEDNSEIVGFINCGGCPGKKSVLRARKLIELGADTIAFASCIQKGTPIGYPCPFAKRMKDLVQKEAGENIRILDYTHDVPKAE
;
A
#
# COMPACT_ATOMS: atom_id res chain seq x y z
N MET A 1 0.95 13.60 -6.36
CA MET A 1 1.12 12.16 -6.63
C MET A 1 -0.20 11.48 -6.98
N LYS A 2 -0.15 10.41 -7.77
CA LYS A 2 -1.27 9.49 -8.06
C LYS A 2 -0.95 8.12 -7.49
N VAL A 3 -1.52 7.80 -6.33
CA VAL A 3 -1.17 6.61 -5.56
C VAL A 3 -2.16 5.46 -5.75
N GLY A 4 -1.63 4.29 -6.11
CA GLY A 4 -2.32 3.02 -5.99
C GLY A 4 -1.89 2.30 -4.71
N ILE A 5 -2.83 1.83 -3.91
CA ILE A 5 -2.55 1.22 -2.60
C ILE A 5 -2.86 -0.27 -2.63
N ILE A 6 -1.89 -1.07 -2.20
CA ILE A 6 -2.02 -2.51 -2.04
C ILE A 6 -2.06 -2.86 -0.54
N ARG A 7 -3.14 -3.49 -0.08
CA ARG A 7 -3.33 -3.90 1.32
C ARG A 7 -3.32 -5.42 1.53
N CYS A 8 -3.24 -5.87 2.77
CA CYS A 8 -3.32 -7.29 3.10
C CYS A 8 -4.75 -7.80 2.97
N MET A 9 -4.94 -8.90 2.21
CA MET A 9 -6.23 -9.59 2.07
C MET A 9 -6.73 -10.15 3.41
N GLN A 10 -5.84 -10.60 4.30
CA GLN A 10 -6.20 -11.17 5.61
C GLN A 10 -6.74 -10.14 6.62
N THR A 11 -6.76 -8.86 6.26
CA THR A 11 -7.24 -7.79 7.14
C THR A 11 -8.42 -7.04 6.53
N GLU A 12 -8.85 -7.41 5.32
CA GLU A 12 -9.82 -6.62 4.54
C GLU A 12 -11.26 -6.76 5.03
N ASP A 13 -11.56 -7.89 5.67
CA ASP A 13 -12.83 -8.23 6.27
C ASP A 13 -13.14 -7.39 7.52
N TYR A 14 -12.11 -6.95 8.24
CA TYR A 14 -12.25 -6.16 9.47
C TYR A 14 -11.77 -4.71 9.34
N CYS A 15 -10.61 -4.46 8.71
CA CYS A 15 -10.07 -3.12 8.61
C CYS A 15 -10.58 -2.45 7.32
N PRO A 16 -11.25 -1.29 7.34
CA PRO A 16 -11.70 -0.60 6.13
C PRO A 16 -10.63 0.30 5.48
N GLY A 17 -9.46 0.47 6.11
CA GLY A 17 -8.39 1.34 5.60
C GLY A 17 -8.54 2.82 5.95
N ILE A 18 -9.33 3.18 6.96
CA ILE A 18 -9.57 4.58 7.38
C ILE A 18 -8.25 5.33 7.63
N ALA A 19 -7.30 4.70 8.32
CA ALA A 19 -6.01 5.32 8.60
C ALA A 19 -5.14 5.51 7.35
N ASP A 20 -5.25 4.61 6.35
CA ASP A 20 -4.59 4.78 5.05
C ASP A 20 -5.11 6.04 4.35
N PHE A 21 -6.43 6.20 4.28
CA PHE A 21 -7.08 7.36 3.65
C PHE A 21 -6.81 8.66 4.43
N LYS A 22 -6.84 8.60 5.76
CA LYS A 22 -6.52 9.73 6.63
C LYS A 22 -5.08 10.20 6.39
N ALA A 23 -4.12 9.28 6.29
CA ALA A 23 -2.72 9.62 6.07
C ALA A 23 -2.48 10.32 4.73
N ILE A 24 -3.21 9.93 3.68
CA ILE A 24 -3.15 10.61 2.39
C ILE A 24 -3.73 12.01 2.46
N ARG A 25 -4.93 12.16 3.05
CA ARG A 25 -5.62 13.45 3.18
C ARG A 25 -4.83 14.45 4.04
N GLU A 26 -4.17 13.95 5.08
CA GLU A 26 -3.45 14.78 6.05
C GLU A 26 -1.95 14.87 5.75
N HIS A 27 -1.48 14.26 4.66
CA HIS A 27 -0.08 14.27 4.23
C HIS A 27 0.87 13.80 5.36
N THR A 28 0.53 12.68 6.00
CA THR A 28 1.30 12.08 7.09
C THR A 28 1.90 10.73 6.68
N GLY A 29 2.75 10.14 7.53
CA GLY A 29 3.41 8.87 7.25
C GLY A 29 4.28 8.96 5.99
N SER A 30 4.10 8.05 5.04
CA SER A 30 4.88 8.06 3.79
C SER A 30 4.45 9.13 2.78
N PHE A 31 3.41 9.92 3.10
CA PHE A 31 2.87 10.98 2.25
C PHE A 31 3.31 12.39 2.69
N GLN A 32 4.21 12.49 3.67
CA GLN A 32 4.76 13.79 4.10
C GLN A 32 5.50 14.50 2.96
N GLY A 33 5.24 15.80 2.80
CA GLY A 33 5.85 16.64 1.77
C GLY A 33 5.20 16.51 0.39
N GLU A 34 4.15 15.71 0.24
CA GLU A 34 3.33 15.68 -0.98
C GLU A 34 2.25 16.75 -0.88
N ASP A 35 2.13 17.65 -1.86
CA ASP A 35 1.14 18.76 -1.77
C ASP A 35 -0.28 18.34 -2.21
N ASN A 36 -0.40 17.37 -3.12
CA ASN A 36 -1.67 16.88 -3.64
C ASN A 36 -1.56 15.39 -3.96
N SER A 37 -2.37 14.58 -3.27
CA SER A 37 -2.36 13.13 -3.40
C SER A 37 -3.73 12.62 -3.85
N GLU A 38 -3.78 11.99 -5.01
CA GLU A 38 -4.98 11.37 -5.57
C GLU A 38 -4.89 9.85 -5.42
N ILE A 39 -5.97 9.21 -4.98
CA ILE A 39 -6.03 7.75 -4.88
C ILE A 39 -6.56 7.20 -6.20
N VAL A 40 -5.70 6.49 -6.94
CA VAL A 40 -6.07 5.80 -8.18
C VAL A 40 -6.84 4.51 -7.88
N GLY A 41 -6.48 3.83 -6.79
CA GLY A 41 -7.18 2.64 -6.36
C GLY A 41 -6.67 2.09 -5.02
N PHE A 42 -7.54 1.33 -4.36
CA PHE A 42 -7.25 0.66 -3.10
C PHE A 42 -7.68 -0.81 -3.22
N ILE A 43 -6.70 -1.73 -3.20
CA ILE A 43 -6.94 -3.15 -3.52
C ILE A 43 -6.11 -4.08 -2.64
N ASN A 44 -6.61 -5.27 -2.35
CA ASN A 44 -5.83 -6.27 -1.62
C ASN A 44 -4.71 -6.90 -2.47
N CYS A 45 -3.74 -7.53 -1.80
CA CYS A 45 -2.61 -8.22 -2.42
C CYS A 45 -3.00 -9.53 -3.15
N GLY A 46 -4.24 -9.98 -3.03
CA GLY A 46 -4.77 -11.22 -3.61
C GLY A 46 -4.36 -12.51 -2.87
N GLY A 47 -3.90 -12.39 -1.62
CA GLY A 47 -3.67 -13.51 -0.71
C GLY A 47 -2.24 -14.06 -0.72
N CYS A 48 -1.89 -14.81 0.32
CA CYS A 48 -0.57 -15.42 0.48
C CYS A 48 -0.30 -16.45 -0.63
N PRO A 49 0.89 -16.46 -1.27
CA PRO A 49 2.12 -15.77 -0.90
C PRO A 49 2.35 -14.43 -1.65
N GLY A 50 1.29 -13.72 -2.04
CA GLY A 50 1.39 -12.39 -2.67
C GLY A 50 1.57 -12.40 -4.19
N LYS A 51 1.44 -13.55 -4.87
CA LYS A 51 1.69 -13.65 -6.33
C LYS A 51 0.81 -12.72 -7.18
N LYS A 52 -0.40 -12.43 -6.72
CA LYS A 52 -1.36 -11.58 -7.44
C LYS A 52 -1.07 -10.08 -7.27
N SER A 53 -0.19 -9.66 -6.35
CA SER A 53 0.14 -8.25 -6.13
C SER A 53 0.75 -7.60 -7.38
N VAL A 54 1.51 -8.36 -8.17
CA VAL A 54 2.10 -7.93 -9.44
C VAL A 54 1.01 -7.49 -10.42
N LEU A 55 -0.04 -8.30 -10.57
CA LEU A 55 -1.18 -7.97 -11.43
C LEU A 55 -1.96 -6.75 -10.90
N ARG A 56 -1.99 -6.55 -9.58
CA ARG A 56 -2.63 -5.36 -8.98
C ARG A 56 -1.83 -4.11 -9.26
N ALA A 57 -0.51 -4.16 -9.05
CA ALA A 57 0.39 -3.06 -9.34
C ALA A 57 0.31 -2.67 -10.82
N ARG A 58 0.42 -3.64 -11.73
CA ARG A 58 0.24 -3.42 -13.17
C ARG A 58 -1.06 -2.70 -13.47
N LYS A 59 -2.18 -3.17 -12.90
CA LYS A 59 -3.48 -2.56 -13.17
C LYS A 59 -3.59 -1.12 -12.63
N LEU A 60 -3.03 -0.85 -11.46
CA LEU A 60 -2.98 0.49 -10.88
C LEU A 60 -2.14 1.44 -11.75
N ILE A 61 -1.01 0.98 -12.26
CA ILE A 61 -0.14 1.74 -13.17
C ILE A 61 -0.85 2.02 -14.50
N GLU A 62 -1.51 1.02 -15.09
CA GLU A 62 -2.35 1.20 -16.30
C GLU A 62 -3.45 2.25 -16.10
N LEU A 63 -3.97 2.39 -14.88
CA LEU A 63 -5.00 3.38 -14.52
C LEU A 63 -4.40 4.75 -14.14
N GLY A 64 -3.09 4.92 -14.25
CA GLY A 64 -2.40 6.21 -14.09
C GLY A 64 -1.77 6.42 -12.71
N ALA A 65 -1.55 5.37 -11.92
CA ALA A 65 -0.74 5.48 -10.71
C ALA A 65 0.73 5.72 -11.05
N ASP A 66 1.31 6.80 -10.51
CA ASP A 66 2.74 7.10 -10.55
C ASP A 66 3.48 6.53 -9.32
N THR A 67 2.73 6.11 -8.30
CA THR A 67 3.22 5.61 -7.03
C THR A 67 2.40 4.39 -6.60
N ILE A 68 3.08 3.33 -6.15
CA ILE A 68 2.44 2.19 -5.48
C ILE A 68 2.82 2.19 -4.00
N ALA A 69 1.82 2.25 -3.12
CA ALA A 69 2.02 2.15 -1.69
C ALA A 69 1.57 0.78 -1.17
N PHE A 70 2.42 0.09 -0.43
CA PHE A 70 1.98 -1.00 0.42
C PHE A 70 1.35 -0.42 1.69
N ALA A 71 0.12 -0.83 2.01
CA ALA A 71 -0.53 -0.41 3.24
C ALA A 71 0.20 -0.94 4.48
N SER A 72 0.09 -0.22 5.60
CA SER A 72 0.80 -0.54 6.84
C SER A 72 0.51 -1.95 7.38
N CYS A 73 -0.64 -2.54 7.05
CA CYS A 73 -0.94 -3.94 7.38
C CYS A 73 0.02 -4.97 6.78
N ILE A 74 0.71 -4.65 5.69
CA ILE A 74 1.65 -5.59 5.05
C ILE A 74 3.01 -5.52 5.74
N GLN A 75 3.62 -4.33 5.83
CA GLN A 75 5.00 -4.21 6.34
C GLN A 75 5.06 -3.96 7.86
N LYS A 76 4.16 -3.14 8.40
CA LYS A 76 4.10 -2.83 9.84
C LYS A 76 3.21 -3.79 10.62
N GLY A 77 2.34 -4.54 9.95
CA GLY A 77 1.44 -5.52 10.58
C GLY A 77 0.23 -4.92 11.30
N THR A 78 0.00 -3.61 11.19
CA THR A 78 -1.15 -2.92 11.82
C THR A 78 -2.46 -3.23 11.06
N PRO A 79 -3.58 -3.57 11.73
CA PRO A 79 -3.83 -3.45 13.16
C PRO A 79 -3.52 -4.71 13.99
N ILE A 80 -3.25 -5.86 13.37
CA ILE A 80 -3.19 -7.15 14.07
C ILE A 80 -1.84 -7.47 14.72
N GLY A 81 -0.85 -6.58 14.60
CA GLY A 81 0.50 -6.78 15.12
C GLY A 81 1.31 -7.87 14.41
N TYR A 82 0.87 -8.29 13.22
CA TYR A 82 1.48 -9.40 12.47
C TYR A 82 1.90 -8.94 11.06
N PRO A 83 3.18 -8.57 10.88
CA PRO A 83 3.73 -8.24 9.57
C PRO A 83 3.66 -9.43 8.60
N CYS A 84 3.43 -9.14 7.32
CA CYS A 84 3.36 -10.17 6.29
C CYS A 84 4.75 -10.82 6.09
N PRO A 85 4.87 -12.16 6.21
CA PRO A 85 6.15 -12.85 6.01
C PRO A 85 6.63 -12.78 4.54
N PHE A 86 5.73 -12.45 3.61
CA PHE A 86 6.04 -12.31 2.19
C PHE A 86 6.27 -10.85 1.76
N ALA A 87 6.24 -9.88 2.68
CA ALA A 87 6.30 -8.45 2.36
C ALA A 87 7.49 -8.09 1.47
N LYS A 88 8.70 -8.51 1.86
CA LYS A 88 9.93 -8.25 1.09
C LYS A 88 9.85 -8.81 -0.33
N ARG A 89 9.53 -10.12 -0.46
CA ARG A 89 9.44 -10.78 -1.76
C ARG A 89 8.36 -10.16 -2.65
N MET A 90 7.23 -9.80 -2.06
CA MET A 90 6.12 -9.15 -2.75
C MET A 90 6.50 -7.76 -3.26
N LYS A 91 7.22 -6.96 -2.45
CA LYS A 91 7.77 -5.67 -2.85
C LYS A 91 8.75 -5.83 -4.01
N ASP A 92 9.69 -6.76 -3.92
CA ASP A 92 10.69 -6.98 -4.98
C ASP A 92 10.03 -7.32 -6.32
N LEU A 93 8.99 -8.16 -6.31
CA LEU A 93 8.25 -8.53 -7.51
C LEU A 93 7.45 -7.34 -8.08
N VAL A 94 6.83 -6.54 -7.22
CA VAL A 94 6.10 -5.33 -7.64
C VAL A 94 7.06 -4.28 -8.19
N GLN A 95 8.21 -4.04 -7.55
CA GLN A 95 9.22 -3.11 -8.04
C GLN A 95 9.74 -3.52 -9.42
N LYS A 96 10.01 -4.82 -9.61
CA LYS A 96 10.46 -5.36 -10.90
C LYS A 96 9.42 -5.16 -12.00
N GLU A 97 8.14 -5.33 -11.68
CA GLU A 97 7.04 -5.13 -12.63
C GLU A 97 6.80 -3.65 -12.93
N ALA A 98 6.89 -2.79 -11.91
CA ALA A 98 6.57 -1.37 -12.03
C ALA A 98 7.65 -0.57 -12.79
N GLY A 99 8.90 -1.05 -12.78
CA GLY A 99 10.03 -0.36 -13.39
C GLY A 99 10.56 0.80 -12.54
N GLU A 100 11.50 1.56 -13.10
CA GLU A 100 12.23 2.62 -12.36
C GLU A 100 11.43 3.92 -12.20
N ASN A 101 10.44 4.16 -13.06
CA ASN A 101 9.65 5.39 -13.07
C ASN A 101 8.49 5.39 -12.05
N ILE A 102 8.23 4.27 -11.39
CA ILE A 102 7.16 4.14 -10.40
C ILE A 102 7.78 4.14 -9.01
N ARG A 103 7.34 5.08 -8.18
CA ARG A 103 7.76 5.16 -6.78
C ARG A 103 7.06 4.06 -5.98
N ILE A 104 7.82 3.35 -5.13
CA ILE A 104 7.26 2.37 -4.20
C ILE A 104 7.35 2.89 -2.77
N LEU A 105 6.21 2.96 -2.07
CA LEU A 105 6.12 3.29 -0.65
C LEU A 105 5.93 2.01 0.18
N ASP A 106 6.64 1.93 1.29
CA ASP A 106 6.70 0.74 2.14
C ASP A 106 5.54 0.64 3.14
N TYR A 107 4.93 1.77 3.47
CA TYR A 107 3.80 1.85 4.37
C TYR A 107 2.96 3.08 4.01
N THR A 108 1.80 3.22 4.64
CA THR A 108 0.88 4.35 4.45
C THR A 108 0.91 5.27 5.68
N HIS A 109 0.71 4.68 6.86
CA HIS A 109 0.61 5.41 8.13
C HIS A 109 1.42 4.74 9.24
N ASP A 110 1.74 5.50 10.30
CA ASP A 110 2.26 4.92 11.54
C ASP A 110 1.17 4.20 12.33
N VAL A 111 1.57 3.33 13.26
CA VAL A 111 0.60 2.66 14.15
C VAL A 111 -0.23 3.75 14.83
N PRO A 112 -1.57 3.74 14.69
CA PRO A 112 -2.41 4.71 15.38
C PRO A 112 -2.10 4.63 16.87
N LYS A 113 -1.75 5.76 17.49
CA LYS A 113 -1.66 5.82 18.95
C LYS A 113 -3.07 5.53 19.47
N ALA A 114 -3.19 4.63 20.44
CA ALA A 114 -4.46 4.48 21.15
C ALA A 114 -4.77 5.85 21.78
N GLU A 115 -5.89 6.44 21.36
CA GLU A 115 -6.45 7.64 22.00
C GLU A 115 -7.14 7.25 23.31
#